data_AF-A0A9E3NV71-F1
#
_entry.id   AF-A0A9E3NV71-F1
#
_cell.length_a   1.000
_cell.length_b   1.000
_cell.length_c   1.000
_cell.angle_alpha   90.00
_cell.angle_beta   90.00
_cell.angle_gamma   90.00
#
_symmetry.space_group_name_H-M   'P 1'
#
loop_
_entity.id
_entity.type
_entity.pdbx_description
1 polymer ?
#
loop_
_entity_poly.entity_id
_entity_poly.type
_entity_poly.pdbx_seq_one_letter_code
_entity_poly.pdbx_strand_id
1 'polypeptide(L)'
;MRQYGILFVSIVAALGTSCTDPARDQAIARLGGEEPGVPEGPLHRAGQPCLLCHSEGGPASSKPFAVAGTVYETSAPNSGPAAGVEVRFIDSSKGQPFGRIVTNEVGNFWVPEIDWPTLTYPFKVGIVRGDKNKTMATLVNREGSCNFCHDPFAAEPRSSIGGVYLVTAAAGGGTP
;
A
#
# COMPACT_ATOMS: atom_id res chain seq x y z
N MET A 1 66.13 -6.98 34.23
CA MET A 1 65.21 -7.68 33.31
C MET A 1 63.79 -7.38 33.74
N ARG A 2 63.09 -6.46 33.07
CA ARG A 2 61.66 -6.17 33.30
C ARG A 2 60.96 -6.15 31.95
N GLN A 3 60.07 -7.11 31.79
CA GLN A 3 59.38 -7.46 30.56
C GLN A 3 58.07 -6.67 30.52
N TYR A 4 57.98 -5.67 29.64
CA TYR A 4 56.75 -4.93 29.41
C TYR A 4 55.87 -5.72 28.44
N GLY A 5 54.88 -6.43 28.97
CA GLY A 5 53.86 -7.10 28.17
C GLY A 5 52.91 -6.05 27.57
N ILE A 6 53.00 -5.85 26.26
CA ILE A 6 52.03 -5.04 25.50
C ILE A 6 50.76 -5.88 25.36
N LEU A 7 49.71 -5.49 26.10
CA LEU A 7 48.38 -6.07 25.99
C LEU A 7 47.72 -5.50 24.72
N PHE A 8 47.74 -6.24 23.62
CA PHE A 8 46.93 -5.91 22.44
C PHE A 8 45.47 -6.29 22.74
N VAL A 9 44.65 -5.31 23.09
CA VAL A 9 43.19 -5.45 23.12
C VAL A 9 42.70 -5.34 21.68
N SER A 10 42.51 -6.49 21.02
CA SER A 10 41.83 -6.54 19.73
C SER A 10 40.35 -6.20 19.91
N ILE A 11 39.99 -4.94 19.67
CA ILE A 11 38.59 -4.52 19.47
C ILE A 11 38.16 -5.09 18.11
N VAL A 12 37.50 -6.25 18.13
CA VAL A 12 36.75 -6.72 16.96
C VAL A 12 35.47 -5.89 16.92
N ALA A 13 35.50 -4.80 16.16
CA ALA A 13 34.30 -4.06 15.80
C ALA A 13 33.48 -4.96 14.85
N ALA A 14 32.54 -5.71 15.40
CA ALA A 14 31.53 -6.41 14.63
C ALA A 14 30.65 -5.36 13.92
N LEU A 15 31.02 -5.00 12.70
CA LEU A 15 30.17 -4.28 11.77
C LEU A 15 29.08 -5.25 11.31
N GLY A 16 28.09 -5.48 12.18
CA GLY A 16 26.84 -6.12 11.81
C GLY A 16 26.13 -5.20 10.83
N THR A 17 26.24 -5.49 9.54
CA THR A 17 25.48 -4.84 8.48
C THR A 17 24.00 -5.10 8.72
N SER A 18 23.29 -4.16 9.36
CA SER A 18 21.84 -4.22 9.41
C SER A 18 21.33 -3.95 7.99
N CYS A 19 20.74 -4.96 7.36
CA CYS A 19 19.95 -4.81 6.13
C CYS A 19 18.61 -4.09 6.43
N THR A 20 18.65 -2.98 7.16
CA THR A 20 17.50 -2.13 7.47
C THR A 20 17.48 -1.01 6.44
N ASP A 21 16.32 -0.76 5.83
CA ASP A 21 16.08 0.42 4.99
C ASP A 21 15.54 1.55 5.88
N PRO A 22 16.37 2.54 6.26
CA PRO A 22 15.94 3.59 7.18
C PRO A 22 14.84 4.47 6.58
N ALA A 23 14.75 4.56 5.25
CA ALA A 23 13.69 5.34 4.60
C ALA A 23 12.34 4.63 4.74
N ARG A 24 12.33 3.30 4.56
CA ARG A 24 11.14 2.47 4.82
C ARG A 24 10.76 2.49 6.29
N ASP A 25 11.70 2.30 7.20
CA ASP A 25 11.42 2.27 8.65
C ASP A 25 10.78 3.59 9.11
N GLN A 26 11.30 4.72 8.64
CA GLN A 26 10.70 6.03 8.91
C GLN A 26 9.32 6.19 8.25
N ALA A 27 9.10 5.62 7.06
CA ALA A 27 7.80 5.66 6.40
C ALA A 27 6.75 4.85 7.19
N ILE A 28 7.11 3.65 7.65
CA ILE A 28 6.26 2.81 8.50
C ILE A 28 5.98 3.53 9.84
N ALA A 29 7.00 4.10 10.48
CA ALA A 29 6.82 4.83 11.73
C ALA A 29 5.84 6.01 11.59
N ARG A 30 5.85 6.70 10.44
CA ARG A 30 4.89 7.79 10.13
C ARG A 30 3.45 7.32 9.95
N LEU A 31 3.22 6.04 9.65
CA LEU A 31 1.86 5.48 9.60
C LEU A 31 1.22 5.35 10.99
N GLY A 32 2.00 5.45 12.06
CA GLY A 32 1.56 5.18 13.43
C GLY A 32 1.39 3.69 13.74
N GLY A 33 0.98 3.41 14.98
CA GLY A 33 0.68 2.05 15.43
C GLY A 33 -0.54 1.45 14.73
N GLU A 34 -0.80 0.17 15.00
CA GLU A 34 -2.09 -0.45 14.63
C GLU A 34 -3.25 0.25 15.36
N GLU A 35 -4.41 0.28 14.72
CA GLU A 35 -5.63 0.85 15.31
C GLU A 35 -6.09 -0.01 16.51
N PRO A 36 -6.35 0.60 17.69
CA PRO A 36 -6.82 -0.15 18.85
C PRO A 36 -8.09 -0.97 18.56
N GLY A 37 -8.05 -2.25 18.90
CA GLY A 37 -9.19 -3.16 18.70
C GLY A 37 -9.35 -3.71 17.28
N VAL A 38 -8.47 -3.33 16.34
CA VAL A 38 -8.39 -3.95 15.00
C VAL A 38 -7.18 -4.90 14.97
N PRO A 39 -7.41 -6.22 14.93
CA PRO A 39 -6.30 -7.17 14.81
C PRO A 39 -5.56 -6.99 13.48
N GLU A 40 -4.25 -7.27 13.49
CA GLU A 40 -3.49 -7.44 12.26
C GLU A 40 -4.14 -8.52 11.40
N GLY A 41 -4.46 -8.16 10.16
CA GLY A 41 -5.25 -8.99 9.27
C GLY A 41 -5.89 -8.18 8.14
N PRO A 42 -6.80 -8.79 7.36
CA PRO A 42 -7.38 -8.17 6.17
C PRO A 42 -8.02 -6.79 6.41
N LEU A 43 -8.51 -6.55 7.63
CA LEU A 43 -9.27 -5.36 7.98
C LEU A 43 -8.40 -4.22 8.53
N HIS A 44 -7.10 -4.44 8.74
CA HIS A 44 -6.25 -3.41 9.32
C HIS A 44 -5.85 -2.34 8.29
N ARG A 45 -5.45 -1.17 8.80
CA ARG A 45 -4.76 -0.11 8.05
C ARG A 45 -5.43 0.30 6.73
N ALA A 46 -6.75 0.36 6.71
CA ALA A 46 -7.50 0.86 5.55
C ALA A 46 -7.05 2.28 5.18
N GLY A 47 -6.81 2.50 3.89
CA GLY A 47 -6.30 3.76 3.34
C GLY A 47 -4.78 3.94 3.40
N GLN A 48 -4.03 3.07 4.09
CA GLN A 48 -2.57 3.19 4.22
C GLN A 48 -1.82 2.41 3.13
N PRO A 49 -0.56 2.76 2.81
CA PRO A 49 0.22 2.10 1.77
C PRO A 49 0.73 0.70 2.21
N CYS A 50 -0.06 -0.35 1.93
CA CYS A 50 0.17 -1.72 2.42
C CYS A 50 1.56 -2.29 2.05
N LEU A 51 2.10 -1.97 0.87
CA LEU A 51 3.38 -2.51 0.40
C LEU A 51 4.59 -1.95 1.17
N LEU A 52 4.44 -0.93 2.01
CA LEU A 52 5.52 -0.57 2.96
C LEU A 52 5.84 -1.73 3.90
N CYS A 53 4.81 -2.48 4.31
CA CYS A 53 4.94 -3.64 5.18
C CYS A 53 5.02 -4.96 4.39
N HIS A 54 4.17 -5.10 3.37
CA HIS A 54 3.98 -6.32 2.58
C HIS A 54 4.83 -6.33 1.30
N SER A 55 6.14 -6.16 1.46
CA SER A 55 7.12 -6.29 0.38
C SER A 55 8.42 -6.91 0.91
N GLU A 56 9.32 -7.28 0.00
CA GLU A 56 10.65 -7.76 0.37
C GLU A 56 11.36 -6.76 1.30
N GLY A 57 11.87 -7.25 2.43
CA GLY A 57 12.51 -6.45 3.47
C GLY A 57 11.56 -5.64 4.35
N GLY A 58 10.24 -5.76 4.17
CA GLY A 58 9.24 -5.18 5.08
C GLY A 58 8.92 -6.10 6.26
N PRO A 59 8.30 -5.59 7.35
CA PRO A 59 7.90 -6.38 8.52
C PRO A 59 6.93 -7.53 8.20
N ALA A 60 6.15 -7.42 7.11
CA ALA A 60 5.24 -8.46 6.63
C ALA A 60 5.74 -9.14 5.35
N SER A 61 7.06 -9.18 5.14
CA SER A 61 7.72 -9.79 3.97
C SER A 61 7.42 -11.28 3.75
N SER A 62 6.91 -11.99 4.77
CA SER A 62 6.43 -13.37 4.61
C SER A 62 5.13 -13.50 3.82
N LYS A 63 4.42 -12.39 3.57
CA LYS A 63 3.17 -12.33 2.82
C LYS A 63 3.19 -11.12 1.87
N PRO A 64 4.07 -11.12 0.85
CA PRO A 64 4.25 -9.94 0.00
C PRO A 64 3.06 -9.75 -0.96
N PHE A 65 2.77 -8.50 -1.28
CA PHE A 65 1.72 -8.11 -2.22
C PHE A 65 2.33 -7.51 -3.48
N ALA A 66 1.84 -7.93 -4.64
CA ALA A 66 2.16 -7.29 -5.92
C ALA A 66 1.48 -5.92 -6.04
N VAL A 67 0.22 -5.83 -5.62
CA VAL A 67 -0.59 -4.60 -5.66
C VAL A 67 -1.57 -4.61 -4.47
N ALA A 68 -1.80 -3.46 -3.83
CA ALA A 68 -2.80 -3.35 -2.77
C ALA A 68 -3.34 -1.93 -2.65
N GLY A 69 -4.55 -1.79 -2.10
CA GLY A 69 -5.13 -0.50 -1.82
C GLY A 69 -6.50 -0.56 -1.18
N THR A 70 -7.14 0.62 -1.09
CA THR A 70 -8.45 0.81 -0.46
C THR A 70 -9.39 1.59 -1.36
N VAL A 71 -10.64 1.16 -1.47
CA VAL A 71 -11.69 1.85 -2.23
C VAL A 71 -12.78 2.37 -1.28
N TYR A 72 -13.27 3.58 -1.55
CA TYR A 72 -14.32 4.26 -0.81
C TYR A 72 -15.61 4.41 -1.64
N GLU A 73 -16.75 4.60 -0.99
CA GLU A 73 -18.04 4.73 -1.69
C GLU A 73 -18.10 6.02 -2.52
N THR A 74 -17.60 7.11 -1.95
CA THR A 74 -17.69 8.46 -2.54
C THR A 74 -16.41 9.27 -2.36
N SER A 75 -16.28 10.36 -3.10
CA SER A 75 -15.19 11.33 -2.91
C SER A 75 -15.43 12.32 -1.76
N ALA A 76 -16.50 12.15 -0.98
CA ALA A 76 -16.80 13.05 0.12
C ALA A 76 -15.78 12.86 1.26
N PRO A 77 -15.48 13.91 2.04
CA PRO A 77 -14.78 13.74 3.30
C PRO A 77 -15.50 12.70 4.17
N ASN A 78 -14.74 11.83 4.85
CA ASN A 78 -15.25 10.75 5.70
C ASN A 78 -16.13 9.73 4.96
N SER A 79 -15.91 9.52 3.67
CA SER A 79 -16.61 8.47 2.93
C SER A 79 -16.37 7.10 3.55
N GLY A 80 -17.44 6.30 3.63
CA GLY A 80 -17.34 4.93 4.12
C GLY A 80 -16.55 4.02 3.15
N PRO A 81 -16.06 2.88 3.66
CA PRO A 81 -15.38 1.89 2.84
C PRO A 81 -16.32 1.28 1.80
N ALA A 82 -15.78 0.96 0.63
CA ALA A 82 -16.53 0.30 -0.43
C ALA A 82 -16.22 -1.20 -0.49
N ALA A 83 -17.07 -2.03 0.11
CA ALA A 83 -16.96 -3.49 0.10
C ALA A 83 -17.52 -4.17 -1.17
N GLY A 84 -16.96 -5.29 -1.61
CA GLY A 84 -17.49 -6.02 -2.77
C GLY A 84 -17.24 -5.36 -4.12
N VAL A 85 -16.29 -4.42 -4.20
CA VAL A 85 -15.85 -3.80 -5.46
C VAL A 85 -14.87 -4.72 -6.15
N GLU A 86 -15.14 -5.06 -7.40
CA GLU A 86 -14.16 -5.78 -8.23
C GLU A 86 -13.06 -4.83 -8.67
N VAL A 87 -11.81 -5.24 -8.45
CA VAL A 87 -10.64 -4.52 -8.95
C VAL A 87 -10.05 -5.31 -10.10
N ARG A 88 -10.00 -4.68 -11.28
CA ARG A 88 -9.53 -5.29 -12.52
C ARG A 88 -8.21 -4.69 -12.92
N PHE A 89 -7.29 -5.54 -13.37
CA PHE A 89 -5.97 -5.12 -13.79
C PHE A 89 -5.63 -5.66 -15.18
N ILE A 90 -4.80 -4.91 -15.90
CA ILE A 90 -4.10 -5.40 -17.08
C ILE A 90 -2.72 -4.75 -17.15
N ASP A 91 -1.68 -5.56 -17.25
CA ASP A 91 -0.31 -5.06 -17.30
C ASP A 91 0.21 -4.86 -18.74
N SER A 92 1.46 -4.42 -18.89
CA SER A 92 2.04 -4.11 -20.20
C SER A 92 2.26 -5.37 -21.05
N SER A 93 2.42 -6.54 -20.40
CA SER A 93 2.49 -7.86 -21.04
C SER A 93 1.10 -8.45 -21.35
N LYS A 94 0.02 -7.71 -21.05
CA LYS A 94 -1.38 -8.16 -21.10
C LYS A 94 -1.72 -9.23 -20.05
N GLY A 95 -0.90 -9.35 -19.01
CA GLY A 95 -1.13 -10.19 -17.84
C GLY A 95 -2.17 -9.58 -16.90
N GLN A 96 -2.74 -10.43 -16.06
CA GLN A 96 -3.68 -10.10 -14.99
C GLN A 96 -3.45 -11.09 -13.82
N PRO A 97 -3.85 -10.76 -12.58
CA PRO A 97 -3.70 -11.66 -11.46
C PRO A 97 -4.57 -12.92 -11.65
N PHE A 98 -4.16 -14.00 -10.99
CA PHE A 98 -4.96 -15.21 -10.87
C PHE A 98 -6.14 -14.94 -9.93
N GLY A 99 -7.35 -15.25 -10.42
CA GLY A 99 -8.57 -15.08 -9.66
C GLY A 99 -9.16 -13.66 -9.71
N ARG A 100 -10.25 -13.47 -8.97
CA ARG A 100 -11.00 -12.21 -8.93
C ARG A 100 -10.63 -11.43 -7.69
N ILE A 101 -10.20 -10.19 -7.87
CA ILE A 101 -9.83 -9.30 -6.77
C ILE A 101 -11.04 -8.48 -6.36
N VAL A 102 -11.40 -8.54 -5.08
CA VAL A 102 -12.60 -7.93 -4.53
C VAL A 102 -12.26 -7.23 -3.22
N THR A 103 -12.77 -6.02 -3.03
CA THR A 103 -12.59 -5.31 -1.76
C THR A 103 -13.36 -5.98 -0.62
N ASN A 104 -12.77 -5.97 0.57
CA ASN A 104 -13.40 -6.48 1.79
C ASN A 104 -14.26 -5.41 2.49
N GLU A 105 -14.72 -5.70 3.71
CA GLU A 105 -15.63 -4.86 4.51
C GLU A 105 -15.09 -3.46 4.80
N VAL A 106 -13.77 -3.28 4.85
CA VAL A 106 -13.11 -1.97 5.05
C VAL A 106 -12.59 -1.37 3.74
N GLY A 107 -13.02 -1.92 2.60
CA GLY A 107 -12.65 -1.42 1.28
C GLY A 107 -11.25 -1.83 0.82
N ASN A 108 -10.51 -2.60 1.63
CA ASN A 108 -9.17 -3.08 1.28
C ASN A 108 -9.24 -4.17 0.21
N PHE A 109 -8.28 -4.14 -0.70
CA PHE A 109 -7.97 -5.23 -1.62
C PHE A 109 -6.45 -5.43 -1.68
N TRP A 110 -6.02 -6.63 -2.03
CA TRP A 110 -4.63 -6.93 -2.31
C TRP A 110 -4.53 -8.06 -3.34
N VAL A 111 -3.41 -8.09 -4.03
CA VAL A 111 -2.96 -9.16 -4.92
C VAL A 111 -1.70 -9.73 -4.30
N PRO A 112 -1.73 -10.94 -3.72
CA PRO A 112 -0.51 -11.64 -3.32
C PRO A 112 0.46 -11.78 -4.49
N GLU A 113 1.77 -11.67 -4.26
CA GLU A 113 2.75 -11.85 -5.35
C GLU A 113 2.63 -13.21 -6.04
N ILE A 114 2.27 -14.25 -5.28
CA ILE A 114 2.05 -15.59 -5.84
C ILE A 114 0.86 -15.66 -6.80
N ASP A 115 -0.09 -14.74 -6.67
CA ASP A 115 -1.25 -14.64 -7.57
C ASP A 115 -0.95 -13.76 -8.79
N TRP A 116 0.18 -13.05 -8.82
CA TRP A 116 0.62 -12.32 -10.02
C TRP A 116 2.16 -12.27 -10.14
N PRO A 117 2.83 -13.43 -10.27
CA PRO A 117 4.29 -13.52 -10.18
C PRO A 117 5.01 -12.88 -11.38
N THR A 118 4.28 -12.59 -12.46
CA THR A 118 4.81 -12.01 -13.71
C THR A 118 4.34 -10.58 -13.96
N LEU A 119 3.89 -9.86 -12.92
CA LEU A 119 3.45 -8.47 -13.04
C LEU A 119 4.50 -7.64 -13.79
N THR A 120 4.15 -7.14 -14.98
CA THR A 120 5.03 -6.33 -15.81
C THR A 120 4.51 -4.92 -15.94
N TYR A 121 5.17 -3.98 -15.29
CA TYR A 121 4.80 -2.57 -15.39
C TYR A 121 4.98 -1.98 -16.81
N PRO A 122 4.30 -0.88 -17.15
CA PRO A 122 3.22 -0.28 -16.37
C PRO A 122 1.93 -1.13 -16.45
N PHE A 123 1.04 -0.99 -15.47
CA PHE A 123 -0.28 -1.61 -15.52
C PHE A 123 -1.40 -0.57 -15.45
N LYS A 124 -2.58 -0.98 -15.91
CA LYS A 124 -3.83 -0.22 -15.80
C LYS A 124 -4.76 -0.92 -14.82
N VAL A 125 -5.52 -0.13 -14.07
CA VAL A 125 -6.49 -0.64 -13.10
C VAL A 125 -7.85 0.03 -13.29
N GLY A 126 -8.91 -0.72 -13.00
CA GLY A 126 -10.26 -0.22 -12.91
C GLY A 126 -11.04 -0.88 -11.78
N ILE A 127 -12.10 -0.22 -11.34
CA ILE A 127 -13.00 -0.67 -10.30
C ILE A 127 -14.41 -0.83 -10.86
N VAL A 128 -15.12 -1.88 -10.44
CA VAL A 128 -16.47 -2.19 -10.90
C VAL A 128 -17.36 -2.68 -9.75
N ARG A 129 -18.55 -2.11 -9.62
CA ARG A 129 -19.64 -2.67 -8.80
C ARG A 129 -20.99 -2.39 -9.45
N GLY A 130 -21.65 -3.43 -9.95
CA GLY A 130 -22.90 -3.28 -10.70
C GLY A 130 -22.71 -2.46 -11.98
N ASP A 131 -23.48 -1.39 -12.14
CA ASP A 131 -23.40 -0.43 -13.24
C ASP A 131 -22.30 0.61 -13.06
N LYS A 132 -21.75 0.75 -11.85
CA LYS A 132 -20.67 1.70 -11.54
C LYS A 132 -19.34 1.11 -11.99
N ASN A 133 -18.70 1.79 -12.94
CA ASN A 133 -17.34 1.47 -13.36
C ASN A 133 -16.47 2.74 -13.41
N LYS A 134 -15.21 2.58 -13.06
CA LYS A 134 -14.18 3.61 -13.27
C LYS A 134 -12.88 2.95 -13.64
N THR A 135 -12.15 3.56 -14.56
CA THR A 135 -10.80 3.14 -14.92
C THR A 135 -9.84 4.29 -14.62
N MET A 136 -8.65 3.99 -14.10
CA MET A 136 -7.61 5.01 -13.96
C MET A 136 -7.30 5.64 -15.32
N ALA A 137 -7.18 6.97 -15.32
CA ALA A 137 -6.81 7.75 -16.50
C ALA A 137 -5.35 7.53 -16.89
N THR A 138 -4.47 7.44 -15.88
CA THR A 138 -3.03 7.21 -16.03
C THR A 138 -2.67 5.76 -15.79
N LEU A 139 -1.46 5.39 -16.22
CA LEU A 139 -0.88 4.08 -15.94
C LEU A 139 -0.10 4.11 -14.62
N VAL A 140 -0.09 2.97 -13.93
CA VAL A 140 0.73 2.73 -12.74
C VAL A 140 2.08 2.20 -13.21
N ASN A 141 3.19 2.85 -12.81
CA ASN A 141 4.51 2.59 -13.41
C ASN A 141 5.47 1.72 -12.57
N ARG A 142 5.67 1.98 -11.28
CA ARG A 142 6.63 1.20 -10.44
C ARG A 142 6.19 1.16 -8.99
N GLU A 143 4.89 1.28 -8.75
CA GLU A 143 4.32 1.42 -7.42
C GLU A 143 3.05 0.56 -7.33
N GLY A 144 3.12 -0.52 -6.57
CA GLY A 144 1.97 -1.42 -6.35
C GLY A 144 1.06 -0.97 -5.21
N SER A 145 1.52 -0.03 -4.39
CA SER A 145 0.76 0.55 -3.28
C SER A 145 -0.15 1.64 -3.82
N CYS A 146 -1.40 1.32 -4.12
CA CYS A 146 -2.33 2.30 -4.69
C CYS A 146 -2.50 3.52 -3.77
N ASN A 147 -2.53 3.30 -2.44
CA ASN A 147 -2.63 4.36 -1.45
C ASN A 147 -1.35 5.21 -1.29
N PHE A 148 -0.24 4.88 -1.96
CA PHE A 148 0.91 5.79 -2.04
C PHE A 148 0.58 7.03 -2.88
N CYS A 149 -0.10 6.84 -4.01
CA CYS A 149 -0.57 7.96 -4.84
C CYS A 149 -1.99 8.41 -4.46
N HIS A 150 -2.85 7.46 -4.08
CA HIS A 150 -4.24 7.68 -3.69
C HIS A 150 -4.40 7.68 -2.17
N ASP A 151 -3.72 8.62 -1.51
CA ASP A 151 -3.78 8.79 -0.07
C ASP A 151 -5.11 9.50 0.31
N PRO A 152 -6.01 8.81 1.03
CA PRO A 152 -7.27 9.40 1.47
C PRO A 152 -7.10 10.37 2.65
N PHE A 153 -5.92 10.40 3.28
CA PHE A 153 -5.59 11.23 4.44
C PHE A 153 -4.72 12.44 4.07
N ALA A 154 -4.32 12.56 2.80
CA ALA A 154 -3.53 13.70 2.34
C ALA A 154 -4.28 15.01 2.54
N ALA A 155 -3.68 15.91 3.32
CA ALA A 155 -4.25 17.23 3.61
C ALA A 155 -4.29 18.15 2.36
N GLU A 156 -3.43 17.92 1.37
CA GLU A 156 -3.27 18.80 0.21
C GLU A 156 -3.35 18.03 -1.13
N PRO A 157 -4.14 18.47 -2.13
CA PRO A 157 -4.28 17.82 -3.44
C PRO A 157 -2.99 17.76 -4.28
N ARG A 158 -1.95 18.49 -3.87
CA ARG A 158 -0.65 18.50 -4.56
C ARG A 158 0.27 17.37 -4.12
N SER A 159 0.05 16.80 -2.93
CA SER A 159 0.81 15.66 -2.42
C SER A 159 0.16 14.32 -2.72
N SER A 160 -1.13 14.32 -3.09
CA SER A 160 -1.88 13.13 -3.50
C SER A 160 -3.05 13.51 -4.39
N ILE A 161 -3.46 12.59 -5.26
CA ILE A 161 -4.70 12.71 -6.05
C ILE A 161 -5.96 12.28 -5.28
N GLY A 162 -5.83 12.02 -3.97
CA GLY A 162 -6.91 11.61 -3.07
C GLY A 162 -7.26 10.13 -3.18
N GLY A 163 -8.11 9.66 -2.26
CA GLY A 163 -8.57 8.27 -2.20
C GLY A 163 -9.28 7.80 -3.49
N VAL A 164 -9.29 6.48 -3.72
CA VAL A 164 -10.03 5.87 -4.84
C VAL A 164 -11.50 5.71 -4.44
N TYR A 165 -12.45 6.17 -5.26
CA TYR A 165 -13.88 6.12 -4.94
C TYR A 165 -14.79 5.72 -6.11
N LEU A 166 -15.88 4.99 -5.81
CA LEU A 166 -16.86 4.54 -6.80
C LEU A 166 -17.64 5.69 -7.44
N VAL A 167 -18.09 6.67 -6.65
CA VAL A 167 -18.94 7.76 -7.12
C VAL A 167 -18.35 9.11 -6.71
N THR A 168 -18.29 10.08 -7.63
CA THR A 168 -17.91 11.44 -7.24
C THR A 168 -19.04 12.02 -6.40
N ALA A 169 -18.74 12.55 -5.22
CA ALA A 169 -19.74 13.23 -4.41
C ALA A 169 -20.34 14.38 -5.22
N ALA A 170 -21.66 14.57 -5.14
CA ALA A 170 -22.30 15.73 -5.75
C ALA A 170 -21.62 16.98 -5.19
N ALA A 171 -21.21 17.91 -6.08
CA ALA A 171 -20.75 19.21 -5.64
C ALA A 171 -21.86 19.78 -4.74
N GLY A 172 -21.56 19.98 -3.46
CA GLY A 172 -22.54 20.44 -2.50
C GLY A 172 -23.24 21.66 -3.08
N GLY A 173 -24.55 21.54 -3.29
CA GLY A 173 -25.38 22.71 -3.52
C GLY A 173 -25.28 23.53 -2.26
N GLY A 174 -24.36 24.49 -2.25
CA GLY A 174 -24.36 25.55 -1.26
C GLY A 174 -25.74 26.17 -1.30
N THR A 175 -26.49 26.00 -0.21
CA THR A 175 -27.66 26.83 0.04
C THR A 175 -27.21 28.29 -0.08
N PRO A 176 -27.91 29.15 -0.84
CA PRO A 176 -27.59 30.57 -0.93
C PRO A 176 -27.63 31.26 0.44
#